data_AF-A0A536U7J4-F1
#
_entry.id   AF-A0A536U7J4-F1
#
_cell.length_a   1.000
_cell.length_b   1.000
_cell.length_c   1.000
_cell.angle_alpha   90.00
_cell.angle_beta   90.00
_cell.angle_gamma   90.00
#
_symmetry.space_group_name_H-M   'P 1'
#
loop_
_entity.id
_entity.type
_entity.pdbx_description
1 polymer ?
#
loop_
_entity_poly.entity_id
_entity_poly.type
_entity_poly.pdbx_seq_one_letter_code
_entity_poly.pdbx_strand_id
1 'polypeptide(L)'
;MTLAALRHRLPASRLALVGAVAFALLASDASALFIVNQPWVRPARKTQTTNAYMNLTSSDGARLLAARSEAALHVSLRSAHSTAATGLALPAKSEIALAPG
;
A
#
# COMPACT_ATOMS: atom_id res chain seq x y z
N MET A 1 43.40 10.58 -43.78
CA MET A 1 42.64 9.52 -43.09
C MET A 1 41.35 10.13 -42.58
N THR A 2 40.24 9.81 -43.24
CA THR A 2 38.96 10.55 -43.22
C THR A 2 38.00 10.05 -42.15
N LEU A 3 37.48 10.97 -41.32
CA LEU A 3 36.42 10.82 -40.31
C LEU A 3 35.01 10.54 -40.89
N ALA A 4 34.92 9.98 -42.11
CA ALA A 4 33.68 9.93 -42.89
C ALA A 4 32.89 8.60 -42.79
N ALA A 5 33.35 7.61 -42.00
CA ALA A 5 32.79 6.25 -42.09
C ALA A 5 32.16 5.71 -40.79
N LEU A 6 31.75 6.57 -39.84
CA LEU A 6 31.03 6.13 -38.64
C LEU A 6 29.54 6.52 -38.64
N ARG A 7 28.91 6.51 -39.83
CA ARG A 7 27.44 6.64 -39.97
C ARG A 7 26.81 5.35 -40.51
N HIS A 8 27.44 4.21 -40.25
CA HIS A 8 26.84 2.90 -40.49
C HIS A 8 25.77 2.62 -39.44
N ARG A 9 24.57 3.08 -39.74
CA ARG A 9 23.29 2.41 -39.47
C ARG A 9 23.31 1.51 -38.25
N LEU A 10 23.17 2.10 -37.06
CA LEU A 10 22.45 1.38 -36.01
C LEU A 10 21.03 1.18 -36.58
N PRO A 11 20.63 -0.05 -36.94
CA PRO A 11 19.31 -0.27 -37.53
C PRO A 11 18.30 0.26 -36.53
N ALA A 12 17.39 1.13 -36.96
CA ALA A 12 16.40 1.78 -36.08
C ALA A 12 15.69 0.76 -35.16
N SER A 13 15.56 -0.48 -35.63
CA SER A 13 15.07 -1.63 -34.88
C SER A 13 15.88 -1.98 -33.61
N ARG A 14 17.22 -1.88 -33.61
CA ARG A 14 18.04 -2.12 -32.40
C ARG A 14 17.89 -0.98 -31.38
N LEU A 15 17.80 0.26 -31.85
CA LEU A 15 17.54 1.41 -30.98
C LEU A 15 16.13 1.34 -30.37
N ALA A 16 15.14 0.92 -31.16
CA ALA A 16 13.78 0.68 -30.68
C ALA A 16 13.71 -0.46 -29.64
N LEU A 17 14.46 -1.55 -29.85
CA LEU A 17 14.52 -2.66 -28.90
C LEU A 17 15.16 -2.24 -27.57
N VAL A 18 16.27 -1.51 -27.60
CA VAL A 18 16.93 -0.98 -26.39
C VAL A 18 16.01 0.01 -25.67
N GLY A 19 15.31 0.88 -26.42
CA GLY A 19 14.32 1.79 -25.85
C GLY A 19 13.15 1.05 -25.18
N ALA A 20 12.63 0.00 -25.80
CA ALA A 20 11.54 -0.82 -25.25
C ALA A 20 11.98 -1.59 -23.99
N VAL A 21 13.19 -2.16 -23.97
CA VAL A 21 13.73 -2.86 -22.80
C VAL A 21 14.00 -1.88 -21.65
N ALA A 22 14.56 -0.71 -21.94
CA ALA A 22 14.76 0.33 -20.93
C ALA A 22 13.42 0.82 -20.34
N PHE A 23 12.38 0.94 -21.18
CA PHE A 23 11.04 1.32 -20.72
C PHE A 23 10.35 0.20 -19.92
N ALA A 24 10.56 -1.06 -20.28
CA ALA A 24 10.05 -2.21 -19.52
C ALA A 24 10.71 -2.36 -18.14
N LEU A 25 11.99 -1.99 -18.00
CA LEU A 25 12.68 -1.92 -16.70
C LEU A 25 12.21 -0.75 -15.82
N LEU A 26 11.57 0.25 -16.42
CA LEU A 26 10.90 1.36 -15.72
C LEU A 26 9.45 1.06 -15.36
N ALA A 27 8.98 -0.18 -15.56
CA ALA A 27 7.71 -0.63 -15.00
C ALA A 27 7.82 -0.58 -13.47
N SER A 28 7.51 0.59 -12.91
CA SER A 28 7.36 0.79 -11.48
C SER A 28 6.35 -0.21 -10.97
N ASP A 29 6.76 -0.99 -9.97
CA ASP A 29 5.87 -1.72 -9.07
C ASP A 29 5.00 -0.71 -8.30
N ALA A 30 4.09 -0.03 -8.99
CA ALA A 30 3.01 0.73 -8.38
C ALA A 30 1.86 -0.22 -8.04
N SER A 31 2.19 -1.30 -7.32
CA SER A 31 1.18 -1.99 -6.53
C SER A 31 1.10 -1.22 -5.22
N ALA A 32 0.11 -0.33 -5.10
CA ALA A 32 -0.22 0.30 -3.83
C ALA A 32 -0.73 -0.79 -2.88
N LEU A 33 0.19 -1.56 -2.32
CA LEU A 33 -0.08 -2.64 -1.39
C LEU A 33 -0.49 -2.03 -0.05
N PHE A 34 -1.72 -2.33 0.35
CA PHE A 34 -2.20 -2.22 1.71
C PHE A 34 -2.15 -3.61 2.34
N ILE A 35 -1.30 -3.76 3.36
CA ILE A 35 -1.00 -5.05 3.99
C ILE A 35 -1.63 -5.06 5.38
N VAL A 36 -2.35 -6.14 5.69
CA VAL A 36 -2.94 -6.41 6.99
C VAL A 36 -2.26 -7.63 7.60
N ASN A 37 -1.49 -7.41 8.66
CA ASN A 37 -0.73 -8.46 9.32
C ASN A 37 -1.35 -8.78 10.69
N GLN A 38 -1.40 -10.08 11.00
CA GLN A 38 -1.83 -10.61 12.30
C GLN A 38 -3.19 -10.07 12.79
N PRO A 39 -4.27 -10.17 12.01
CA PRO A 39 -5.58 -9.70 12.47
C PRO A 39 -6.13 -10.59 13.59
N TRP A 40 -6.56 -9.98 14.69
CA TRP A 40 -7.24 -10.66 15.79
C TRP A 40 -8.28 -9.75 16.44
N VAL A 41 -9.24 -10.36 17.14
CA VAL A 41 -10.34 -9.66 17.81
C VAL A 41 -10.49 -10.23 19.21
N ARG A 42 -10.79 -9.39 20.21
CA ARG A 42 -11.16 -9.90 21.53
C ARG A 42 -12.56 -10.52 21.48
N PRO A 43 -12.79 -11.73 22.01
CA PRO A 43 -14.16 -12.24 22.10
C PRO A 43 -15.04 -11.30 22.94
N ALA A 44 -16.17 -10.88 22.40
CA ALA A 44 -17.21 -10.17 23.15
C ALA A 44 -18.26 -11.17 23.63
N ARG A 45 -18.89 -10.90 24.78
CA ARG A 45 -20.14 -11.59 25.14
C ARG A 45 -21.25 -11.11 24.22
N LYS A 46 -22.35 -11.88 24.13
CA LYS A 46 -23.50 -11.55 23.28
C LYS A 46 -23.93 -10.10 23.51
N THR A 47 -24.15 -9.36 22.42
CA THR A 47 -24.53 -7.93 22.36
C THR A 47 -23.53 -6.91 22.94
N GLN A 48 -22.25 -7.26 23.09
CA GLN A 48 -21.21 -6.31 23.54
C GLN A 48 -20.31 -5.83 22.40
N THR A 49 -19.78 -4.62 22.54
CA THR A 49 -18.73 -4.07 21.66
C THR A 49 -17.42 -4.82 21.86
N THR A 50 -16.69 -5.04 20.78
CA THR A 50 -15.31 -5.53 20.82
C THR A 50 -14.40 -4.68 19.94
N ASN A 51 -13.09 -4.86 20.13
CA ASN A 51 -12.04 -4.22 19.37
C ASN A 51 -11.30 -5.26 18.50
N ALA A 52 -11.02 -4.85 17.26
CA ALA A 52 -10.12 -5.55 16.35
C ALA A 52 -8.73 -4.92 16.40
N TYR A 53 -7.73 -5.77 16.27
CA TYR A 53 -6.31 -5.44 16.39
C TYR A 53 -5.54 -6.10 15.25
N MET A 54 -4.51 -5.44 14.76
CA MET A 54 -3.70 -5.85 13.60
C MET A 54 -2.56 -4.85 13.38
N ASN A 55 -1.59 -5.23 12.57
CA ASN A 55 -0.58 -4.31 12.06
C ASN A 55 -0.89 -3.95 10.62
N LEU A 56 -0.86 -2.66 10.31
CA LEU A 56 -1.22 -2.11 9.01
C LEU A 56 0.00 -1.47 8.37
N THR A 57 0.27 -1.80 7.11
CA THR A 57 1.33 -1.18 6.33
C THR A 57 0.80 -0.72 4.98
N SER A 58 1.16 0.49 4.57
CA SER A 58 0.89 0.99 3.22
C SER A 58 2.21 1.24 2.51
N SER A 59 2.37 0.74 1.29
CA SER A 59 3.58 0.97 0.48
C SER A 59 3.75 2.43 0.06
N ASP A 60 2.66 3.08 -0.36
CA ASP A 60 2.67 4.44 -0.92
C ASP A 60 2.11 5.51 0.02
N GLY A 61 1.62 5.08 1.18
CA GLY A 61 0.90 5.93 2.11
C GLY A 61 -0.60 5.96 1.82
N ALA A 62 -1.39 5.93 2.88
CA ALA A 62 -2.85 5.87 2.77
C ALA A 62 -3.52 6.50 3.99
N ARG A 63 -4.85 6.59 3.93
CA ARG A 63 -5.68 6.91 5.09
C ARG A 63 -6.76 5.86 5.22
N LEU A 64 -6.77 5.12 6.33
CA LEU A 64 -7.86 4.20 6.65
C LEU A 64 -9.06 5.03 7.12
N LEU A 65 -10.15 5.01 6.36
CA LEU A 65 -11.34 5.83 6.65
C LEU A 65 -12.40 5.08 7.44
N ALA A 66 -12.60 3.81 7.12
CA ALA A 66 -13.63 2.98 7.71
C ALA A 66 -13.29 1.49 7.58
N ALA A 67 -13.97 0.67 8.36
CA ALA A 67 -14.01 -0.79 8.22
C ALA A 67 -15.46 -1.25 8.29
N ARG A 68 -15.74 -2.45 7.78
CA ARG A 68 -17.06 -3.09 7.82
C ARG A 68 -16.89 -4.55 8.22
N SER A 69 -17.89 -5.10 8.91
CA SER A 69 -17.93 -6.51 9.30
C SER A 69 -19.38 -6.97 9.37
N GLU A 70 -19.69 -8.12 8.80
CA GLU A 70 -21.01 -8.74 8.91
C GLU A 70 -21.32 -9.17 10.36
N ALA A 71 -20.30 -9.31 11.21
CA ALA A 71 -20.46 -9.65 12.62
C ALA A 71 -20.76 -8.43 13.51
N ALA A 72 -20.74 -7.22 12.97
CA ALA A 72 -20.93 -5.97 13.73
C ALA A 72 -21.92 -5.04 13.02
N LEU A 73 -22.90 -4.53 13.77
CA LEU A 73 -23.85 -3.53 13.27
C LEU A 73 -23.15 -2.19 12.92
N HIS A 74 -22.12 -1.83 13.68
CA HIS A 74 -21.35 -0.62 13.50
C HIS A 74 -19.86 -0.88 13.77
N VAL A 75 -18.99 -0.26 12.98
CA VAL A 75 -17.54 -0.28 13.16
C VAL A 75 -17.04 1.17 13.13
N SER A 76 -16.23 1.52 14.12
CA SER A 76 -15.65 2.85 14.28
C SER A 76 -14.16 2.76 14.55
N LEU A 77 -13.37 3.67 13.97
CA LEU A 77 -11.97 3.82 14.34
C LEU A 77 -11.86 4.58 15.66
N ARG A 78 -11.06 4.03 16.58
CA ARG A 78 -10.78 4.65 17.89
C ARG A 78 -9.28 4.85 18.04
N SER A 79 -8.89 5.94 18.68
CA SER A 79 -7.52 6.15 19.17
C SER A 79 -7.52 6.14 20.70
N ALA A 80 -6.35 5.98 21.32
CA ALA A 80 -6.22 6.06 22.78
C ALA A 80 -6.79 7.36 23.37
N HIS A 81 -6.78 8.44 22.57
CA HIS A 81 -7.19 9.78 22.99
C HIS A 81 -8.60 10.17 22.51
N SER A 82 -9.24 9.38 21.64
CA SER A 82 -10.57 9.71 21.09
C SER A 82 -11.37 8.47 20.71
N THR A 83 -12.64 8.50 21.08
CA THR A 83 -13.61 7.45 20.73
C THR A 83 -14.11 7.52 19.29
N ALA A 84 -13.78 8.59 18.56
CA ALA A 84 -14.20 8.81 17.18
C ALA A 84 -13.03 9.39 16.37
N ALA A 85 -12.31 8.53 15.66
CA ALA A 85 -11.34 8.95 14.66
C ALA A 85 -12.02 8.99 13.28
N THR A 86 -11.93 10.12 12.59
CA THR A 86 -12.43 10.29 11.20
C THR A 86 -11.55 9.60 10.15
N GLY A 87 -10.44 9.03 10.60
CA GLY A 87 -9.53 8.23 9.80
C GLY A 87 -8.18 8.08 10.48
N LEU A 88 -7.43 7.07 10.08
CA LEU A 88 -6.09 6.78 10.56
C LEU A 88 -5.10 6.97 9.40
N ALA A 89 -4.11 7.84 9.60
CA ALA A 89 -3.03 8.01 8.64
C ALA A 89 -2.11 6.77 8.67
N LEU A 90 -1.76 6.27 7.49
CA LEU A 90 -0.83 5.18 7.29
C LEU A 90 0.32 5.73 6.45
N PRO A 91 1.41 6.22 7.06
CA PRO A 91 2.55 6.73 6.31
C PRO A 91 3.16 5.65 5.43
N ALA A 92 3.71 6.04 4.28
CA ALA A 92 4.35 5.13 3.35
C ALA A 92 5.44 4.31 4.04
N LYS A 93 5.46 3.00 3.78
CA LYS A 93 6.45 2.01 4.24
C LYS A 93 6.60 1.95 5.76
N SER A 94 5.60 2.45 6.49
CA SER A 94 5.57 2.45 7.95
C SER A 94 4.50 1.50 8.45
N GLU A 95 4.84 0.75 9.51
CA GLU A 95 3.89 -0.11 10.19
C GLU A 95 3.14 0.68 11.27
N ILE A 96 1.82 0.57 11.27
CA ILE A 96 0.93 1.15 12.28
C ILE A 96 0.21 0.00 12.98
N ALA A 97 0.47 -0.14 14.29
CA ALA A 97 -0.18 -1.15 15.12
C ALA A 97 -1.52 -0.64 15.65
N LEU A 98 -2.60 -1.39 15.37
CA LEU A 98 -3.84 -1.33 16.12
C LEU A 98 -3.70 -2.31 17.28
N ALA A 99 -3.34 -1.81 18.45
CA ALA A 99 -3.06 -2.62 19.64
C ALA A 99 -3.91 -2.16 20.84
N PRO A 100 -4.06 -3.00 21.88
CA PRO A 100 -4.70 -2.57 23.12
C PRO A 100 -3.92 -1.45 23.83
N GLY A 101 -4.64 -0.43 24.30
CA GLY A 101 -4.10 0.77 24.95
C GLY A 101 -4.82 2.01 24.46
#